data_AF-A0A2Z6RPJ1-F1
#
_entry.id   AF-A0A2Z6RPJ1-F1
#
_cell.length_a   1.000
_cell.length_b   1.000
_cell.length_c   1.000
_cell.angle_alpha   90.00
_cell.angle_beta   90.00
_cell.angle_gamma   90.00
#
_symmetry.space_group_name_H-M   'P 1'
#
loop_
_entity.id
_entity.type
_entity.pdbx_description
1 polymer ?
#
loop_
_entity_poly.entity_id
_entity_poly.type
_entity_poly.pdbx_seq_one_letter_code
_entity_poly.pdbx_strand_id
1 'polypeptide(L)'
;MKETYENKISFPKINSVGMEIILEYIYTGSIKEESLTKDNTIEAFYSTDYFQLFDLQDFIIIAVKNTNLAKNYSPELLSKVSEKMPLTEDNNLWLKQ
;
A
#
# COMPACT_ATOMS: atom_id res chain seq x y z
N MET A 1 -19.07 -18.79 -7.54
CA MET A 1 -18.74 -18.59 -6.11
C MET A 1 -19.79 -19.30 -5.29
N LYS A 2 -19.41 -20.10 -4.29
CA LYS A 2 -20.36 -20.49 -3.24
C LYS A 2 -20.58 -19.24 -2.40
N GLU A 3 -21.80 -18.73 -2.37
CA GLU A 3 -22.18 -17.76 -1.33
C GLU A 3 -22.04 -18.47 0.01
N THR A 4 -21.01 -18.10 0.76
CA THR A 4 -20.97 -18.40 2.18
C THR A 4 -21.77 -17.31 2.87
N TYR A 5 -22.73 -17.67 3.73
CA TYR A 5 -23.49 -16.71 4.55
C TYR A 5 -22.62 -16.11 5.69
N GLU A 6 -21.31 -15.99 5.46
CA GLU A 6 -20.37 -15.41 6.40
C GLU A 6 -20.50 -13.88 6.33
N ASN A 7 -20.86 -13.28 7.46
CA ASN A 7 -20.96 -11.83 7.60
C ASN A 7 -19.63 -11.17 7.97
N LYS A 8 -18.54 -11.94 8.02
CA LYS A 8 -17.20 -11.49 8.41
C LYS A 8 -16.17 -12.07 7.47
N ILE A 9 -15.25 -11.22 7.04
CA ILE A 9 -14.05 -11.59 6.30
C ILE A 9 -12.82 -11.09 7.06
N SER A 10 -11.67 -11.75 6.88
CA SER A 10 -10.42 -11.37 7.55
C SER A 10 -9.30 -11.24 6.51
N PHE A 11 -8.56 -10.13 6.58
CA PHE A 11 -7.40 -9.88 5.73
C PHE A 11 -6.14 -9.80 6.60
N PRO A 12 -5.45 -10.92 6.86
CA PRO A 12 -4.34 -10.96 7.83
C PRO A 12 -3.12 -10.14 7.41
N LYS A 13 -3.01 -9.78 6.12
CA LYS A 13 -1.90 -8.99 5.57
C LYS A 13 -2.18 -7.48 5.53
N ILE A 14 -3.43 -7.07 5.77
CA ILE A 14 -3.88 -5.69 5.61
C ILE A 14 -4.25 -5.12 6.97
N ASN A 15 -3.70 -3.95 7.29
CA ASN A 15 -4.06 -3.25 8.53
C ASN A 15 -5.27 -2.34 8.31
N SER A 16 -5.80 -1.77 9.40
CA SER A 16 -6.99 -0.92 9.36
C SER A 16 -6.83 0.31 8.46
N VAL A 17 -5.64 0.93 8.48
CA VAL A 17 -5.33 2.13 7.69
C VAL A 17 -5.36 1.82 6.19
N GLY A 18 -4.72 0.72 5.78
CA GLY A 18 -4.77 0.25 4.40
C GLY A 18 -6.20 -0.07 3.97
N MET A 19 -6.95 -0.78 4.83
CA MET A 19 -8.35 -1.13 4.53
C MET A 19 -9.26 0.10 4.40
N GLU A 20 -9.05 1.13 5.22
CA GLU A 20 -9.81 2.40 5.15
C GLU A 20 -9.69 3.05 3.77
N ILE A 21 -8.46 3.17 3.25
CA ILE A 21 -8.18 3.74 1.92
C ILE A 21 -8.80 2.87 0.81
N ILE A 22 -8.70 1.55 0.93
CA ILE A 22 -9.28 0.62 -0.05
C ILE A 22 -10.80 0.75 -0.09
N LEU A 23 -11.45 0.85 1.07
CA LEU A 23 -12.89 1.03 1.15
C LEU A 23 -13.31 2.39 0.60
N GLU A 24 -12.62 3.47 0.92
CA GLU A 24 -12.89 4.80 0.36
C GLU A 24 -12.87 4.76 -1.17
N TYR A 25 -11.81 4.17 -1.75
CA TYR A 25 -11.69 4.05 -3.21
C TYR A 25 -12.78 3.17 -3.82
N ILE A 26 -13.07 1.99 -3.24
CA ILE A 26 -14.10 1.09 -3.78
C ILE A 26 -15.48 1.75 -3.76
N TYR A 27 -15.81 2.49 -2.70
CA TYR A 27 -17.12 3.12 -2.56
C TYR A 27 -17.28 4.41 -3.36
N THR A 28 -16.20 5.20 -3.51
CA THR A 28 -16.29 6.54 -4.12
C THR A 28 -15.64 6.63 -5.50
N GLY A 29 -14.85 5.64 -5.89
CA GLY A 29 -14.04 5.63 -7.11
C GLY A 29 -12.81 6.55 -7.06
N SER A 30 -12.51 7.16 -5.91
CA SER A 30 -11.40 8.10 -5.75
C SER A 30 -10.89 8.13 -4.31
N ILE A 31 -9.74 8.74 -4.10
CA ILE A 31 -9.29 9.16 -2.76
C ILE A 31 -8.74 10.58 -2.86
N LYS A 32 -8.79 11.32 -1.77
CA LYS A 32 -8.20 12.65 -1.71
C LYS A 32 -6.68 12.56 -1.56
N GLU A 33 -5.95 13.41 -2.29
CA GLU A 33 -4.48 13.45 -2.19
C GLU A 33 -4.02 13.83 -0.78
N GLU A 34 -4.75 14.74 -0.10
CA GLU A 34 -4.48 15.12 1.28
C GLU A 34 -4.69 14.01 2.32
N SER A 35 -5.43 12.94 1.95
CA SER A 35 -5.58 11.77 2.81
C SER A 35 -4.29 10.95 2.88
N LEU A 36 -3.37 11.11 1.92
CA LEU A 36 -2.08 10.44 1.90
C LEU A 36 -1.05 11.24 2.71
N THR A 37 -0.47 10.58 3.69
CA THR A 37 0.52 11.12 4.62
C THR A 37 1.72 10.19 4.69
N LYS A 38 2.84 10.67 5.26
CA LYS A 38 4.01 9.81 5.52
C LYS A 38 3.69 8.57 6.36
N ASP A 39 2.58 8.62 7.11
CA ASP A 39 2.22 7.59 8.07
C ASP A 39 1.38 6.46 7.49
N ASN A 40 0.60 6.74 6.44
CA ASN A 40 -0.32 5.78 5.83
C ASN A 40 0.00 5.42 4.37
N THR A 41 0.84 6.20 3.68
CA THR A 41 1.06 6.04 2.24
C THR A 41 1.59 4.66 1.88
N ILE A 42 2.50 4.12 2.69
CA ILE A 42 3.11 2.82 2.44
C ILE A 42 2.08 1.70 2.65
N GLU A 43 1.30 1.77 3.73
CA GLU A 43 0.20 0.86 4.03
C GLU A 43 -0.86 0.85 2.93
N ALA A 44 -1.24 2.04 2.45
CA ALA A 44 -2.13 2.21 1.32
C ALA A 44 -1.57 1.52 0.08
N PHE A 45 -0.32 1.84 -0.29
CA PHE A 45 0.37 1.25 -1.43
C PHE A 45 0.40 -0.29 -1.39
N TYR A 46 0.81 -0.89 -0.27
CA TYR A 46 0.81 -2.35 -0.12
C TYR A 46 -0.59 -2.97 -0.16
N SER A 47 -1.61 -2.23 0.29
CA SER A 47 -2.99 -2.70 0.23
C SER A 47 -3.51 -2.71 -1.21
N THR A 48 -3.13 -1.72 -2.02
CA THR A 48 -3.51 -1.70 -3.44
C THR A 48 -2.97 -2.90 -4.21
N ASP A 49 -1.74 -3.32 -3.91
CA ASP A 49 -1.11 -4.51 -4.50
C ASP A 49 -1.89 -5.78 -4.11
N TYR A 50 -2.21 -5.94 -2.82
CA TYR A 50 -2.95 -7.09 -2.31
C TYR A 50 -4.34 -7.25 -2.95
N PHE A 51 -5.06 -6.14 -3.15
CA PHE A 51 -6.37 -6.12 -3.80
C PHE A 51 -6.32 -5.95 -5.33
N GLN A 52 -5.13 -5.86 -5.91
CA GLN A 52 -4.90 -5.67 -7.34
C GLN A 52 -5.60 -4.43 -7.93
N LEU A 53 -5.62 -3.33 -7.16
CA LEU A 53 -6.18 -2.04 -7.56
C LEU A 53 -5.11 -1.16 -8.20
N PHE A 54 -4.65 -1.52 -9.39
CA PHE A 54 -3.52 -0.86 -10.08
C PHE A 54 -3.76 0.64 -10.33
N ASP A 55 -4.97 1.05 -10.68
CA ASP A 55 -5.30 2.46 -10.89
C ASP A 55 -5.09 3.29 -9.61
N LEU A 56 -5.46 2.74 -8.46
CA LEU A 56 -5.23 3.37 -7.15
C LEU A 56 -3.74 3.35 -6.78
N GLN A 57 -3.03 2.27 -7.12
CA GLN A 57 -1.58 2.18 -6.93
C GLN A 57 -0.84 3.28 -7.69
N ASP A 58 -1.17 3.47 -8.97
CA ASP A 58 -0.60 4.52 -9.82
C ASP A 58 -0.95 5.92 -9.30
N PHE A 59 -2.19 6.12 -8.86
CA PHE A 59 -2.60 7.36 -8.20
C PHE A 59 -1.72 7.68 -6.98
N ILE A 60 -1.48 6.70 -6.10
CA ILE A 60 -0.63 6.87 -4.91
C ILE A 60 0.81 7.23 -5.32
N ILE A 61 1.37 6.57 -6.33
CA ILE A 61 2.72 6.89 -6.84
C ILE A 61 2.78 8.33 -7.34
N ILE A 62 1.77 8.78 -8.09
CA ILE A 62 1.68 10.14 -8.61
C ILE A 62 1.55 11.15 -7.46
N ALA A 63 0.69 10.89 -6.48
CA ALA A 63 0.52 11.73 -5.29
C ALA A 63 1.83 11.87 -4.50
N VAL A 64 2.57 10.78 -4.29
CA VAL A 64 3.87 10.83 -3.58
C VAL A 64 4.89 11.71 -4.31
N LYS A 65 4.88 11.69 -5.66
CA LYS A 65 5.76 12.52 -6.50
C LYS A 65 5.35 13.99 -6.54
N ASN A 66 4.05 14.26 -6.58
CA ASN A 66 3.51 15.62 -6.73
C ASN A 66 3.42 16.38 -5.39
N THR A 67 3.20 15.67 -4.29
CA THR A 67 3.24 16.24 -2.95
C THR A 67 4.69 16.46 -2.48
N ASN A 68 4.84 17.23 -1.40
CA ASN A 68 6.12 17.32 -0.70
C ASN A 68 6.46 16.04 0.11
N LEU A 69 5.73 14.92 -0.03
CA LEU A 69 5.99 13.69 0.71
C LEU A 69 7.35 13.09 0.35
N ALA A 70 7.62 12.87 -0.94
CA ALA A 70 8.94 12.41 -1.37
C ALA A 70 10.03 13.40 -0.96
N LYS A 71 9.78 14.71 -1.10
CA LYS A 71 10.78 15.74 -0.77
C LYS A 71 11.12 15.79 0.73
N ASN A 72 10.13 15.65 1.60
CA ASN A 72 10.29 15.87 3.03
C ASN A 72 10.50 14.59 3.84
N TYR A 73 10.06 13.43 3.33
CA TYR A 73 9.98 12.18 4.07
C TYR A 73 10.52 10.98 3.30
N SER A 74 11.36 11.20 2.28
CA SER A 74 12.01 10.12 1.53
C SER A 74 12.66 9.07 2.45
N PRO A 75 13.48 9.43 3.46
CA PRO A 75 14.12 8.44 4.33
C PRO A 75 13.12 7.56 5.07
N GLU A 76 12.06 8.15 5.62
CA GLU A 76 11.04 7.44 6.39
C GLU A 76 10.19 6.52 5.50
N LEU A 77 9.79 7.02 4.33
CA LEU A 77 9.04 6.24 3.35
C LEU A 77 9.86 5.03 2.87
N LEU A 78 11.14 5.24 2.56
CA LEU A 78 12.05 4.16 2.13
C LEU A 78 12.29 3.14 3.24
N SER A 79 12.46 3.58 4.49
CA SER A 79 12.60 2.67 5.63
C SER A 79 11.38 1.76 5.76
N LYS A 80 10.17 2.34 5.73
CA LYS A 80 8.91 1.57 5.80
C LYS A 80 8.73 0.61 4.63
N VAL A 81 9.10 1.03 3.41
CA VAL A 81 9.07 0.14 2.23
C VAL A 81 10.01 -1.04 2.45
N SER A 82 11.23 -0.78 2.91
CA SER A 82 12.24 -1.81 3.19
C SER A 82 11.81 -2.80 4.28
N GLU A 83 11.06 -2.35 5.30
CA GLU A 83 10.54 -3.22 6.36
C GLU A 83 9.45 -4.17 5.88
N LYS A 84 8.61 -3.73 4.92
CA LYS A 84 7.50 -4.52 4.39
C LYS A 84 7.88 -5.36 3.16
N MET A 85 8.95 -4.99 2.46
CA MET A 85 9.44 -5.77 1.34
C MET A 85 9.91 -7.11 1.89
N PRO A 86 9.43 -8.26 1.39
CA PRO A 86 10.00 -9.52 1.79
C PRO A 86 11.49 -9.46 1.47
N LEU A 87 12.33 -9.60 2.51
CA LEU A 87 13.73 -9.97 2.32
C LEU A 87 13.68 -11.32 1.62
N THR A 88 13.68 -11.30 0.29
CA THR A 88 13.78 -12.51 -0.47
C THR A 88 15.11 -13.14 -0.06
N GLU A 89 15.06 -14.40 0.37
CA GLU A 89 16.26 -15.23 0.56
C GLU A 89 17.14 -15.27 -0.70
N ASP A 90 16.62 -14.83 -1.85
CA ASP A 90 17.34 -14.62 -3.11
C ASP A 90 18.40 -13.51 -3.10
N ASN A 91 18.60 -12.76 -2.00
CA ASN A 91 19.86 -12.02 -1.85
C ASN A 91 21.08 -12.97 -1.79
N ASN A 92 20.88 -14.27 -1.53
CA ASN A 92 21.94 -15.28 -1.61
C ASN A 92 22.34 -15.67 -3.05
N LEU A 93 21.55 -15.31 -4.06
CA LEU A 93 21.91 -15.56 -5.47
C LEU A 93 22.86 -14.49 -6.03
N TRP A 94 22.83 -13.28 -5.48
CA TRP A 94 23.65 -12.15 -5.91
C TRP A 94 25.00 -12.04 -5.18
N LEU A 95 25.18 -12.74 -4.06
CA LEU A 95 26.41 -12.73 -3.24
C LEU A 95 27.39 -13.88 -3.55
N LYS A 96 27.12 -14.67 -4.59
CA LYS A 96 28.03 -15.70 -5.11
C LYS A 96 28.53 -15.35 -6.52
N GLN A 97 29.39 -14.35 -6.63
CA GLN A 97 30.31 -14.17 -7.77
C GLN A 97 31.72 -13.92 -7.26
#